data_AF-A0AAN5D2J3-F1
#
_entry.id   AF-A0AAN5D2J3-F1
#
_cell.length_a   1.000
_cell.length_b   1.000
_cell.length_c   1.000
_cell.angle_alpha   90.00
_cell.angle_beta   90.00
_cell.angle_gamma   90.00
#
_symmetry.space_group_name_H-M   'P 1'
#
loop_
_entity.id
_entity.type
_entity.pdbx_description
1 polymer ?
#
loop_
_entity_poly.entity_id
_entity_poly.type
_entity_poly.pdbx_seq_one_letter_code
_entity_poly.pdbx_strand_id
1 'polypeptide(L)'
;RSATMRTAVLLVVLVSAVVGDVPDFGVPGWSCDADLMKRSKFVPNSVHSLRPADIEIVGAIGDSLTAANGAGAETNDILGVAIQYRGLTFSVGGDKTLDEHITMANVLKKFNPNLF
;
A
#
# COMPACT_ATOMS: atom_id res chain seq x y z
N ARG A 1 -41.32 -49.64 -10.61
CA ARG A 1 -40.95 -49.79 -9.18
C ARG A 1 -39.43 -49.83 -9.14
N SER A 2 -38.76 -48.68 -9.17
CA SER A 2 -38.30 -47.90 -8.00
C SER A 2 -37.32 -48.67 -7.11
N ALA A 3 -36.06 -48.22 -7.12
CA ALA A 3 -35.04 -48.24 -6.04
C ALA A 3 -33.64 -48.34 -6.68
N THR A 4 -32.59 -47.58 -6.37
CA THR A 4 -32.39 -46.37 -5.57
C THR A 4 -31.00 -45.87 -6.00
N MET A 5 -30.95 -44.72 -6.65
CA MET A 5 -29.74 -43.94 -6.84
C MET A 5 -29.27 -43.46 -5.46
N ARG A 6 -28.09 -43.88 -4.99
CA ARG A 6 -27.44 -43.32 -3.78
C ARG A 6 -26.15 -42.62 -4.16
N THR A 7 -26.36 -41.41 -4.66
CA THR A 7 -25.62 -40.17 -4.45
C THR A 7 -24.25 -40.30 -3.75
N ALA A 8 -23.19 -40.19 -4.53
CA ALA A 8 -21.88 -39.76 -4.03
C ALA A 8 -21.95 -38.24 -3.77
N VAL A 9 -21.94 -37.82 -2.52
CA VAL A 9 -21.81 -36.40 -2.15
C VAL A 9 -20.33 -36.15 -1.85
N LEU A 10 -19.56 -35.81 -2.89
CA LEU A 10 -18.25 -35.20 -2.74
C LEU A 10 -18.47 -33.69 -2.73
N LEU A 11 -18.63 -33.09 -1.56
CA LEU A 11 -18.73 -31.64 -1.42
C LEU A 11 -17.31 -31.06 -1.29
N VAL A 12 -16.57 -31.03 -2.39
CA VAL A 12 -15.36 -30.19 -2.50
C VAL A 12 -15.85 -28.78 -2.78
N VAL A 13 -16.04 -27.98 -1.73
CA VAL A 13 -16.26 -26.56 -1.87
C VAL A 13 -14.90 -25.92 -2.21
N LEU A 14 -14.57 -25.89 -3.49
CA LEU A 14 -13.61 -24.92 -4.01
C LEU A 14 -14.31 -23.56 -3.97
N VAL A 15 -14.29 -22.91 -2.80
CA VAL A 15 -14.44 -21.47 -2.76
C VAL A 15 -13.17 -20.93 -3.40
N SER A 16 -13.18 -20.78 -4.72
CA SER A 16 -12.36 -19.74 -5.33
C SER A 16 -12.89 -18.44 -4.77
N ALA A 17 -12.35 -18.01 -3.63
CA ALA A 17 -12.46 -16.62 -3.23
C ALA A 17 -11.83 -15.87 -4.39
N VAL A 18 -12.67 -15.31 -5.26
CA VAL A 18 -12.24 -14.24 -6.13
C VAL A 18 -11.93 -13.13 -5.14
N VAL A 19 -10.68 -13.05 -4.72
CA VAL A 19 -10.15 -11.90 -3.99
C VAL A 19 -10.27 -10.78 -5.02
N GLY A 20 -11.43 -10.11 -5.01
CA GLY A 20 -11.57 -8.86 -5.71
C GLY A 20 -10.76 -7.88 -4.91
N ASP A 21 -9.46 -7.79 -5.21
CA ASP A 21 -8.62 -6.73 -4.68
C ASP A 21 -9.39 -5.42 -4.90
N VAL A 22 -9.73 -4.73 -3.80
CA VAL A 22 -10.33 -3.40 -3.91
C VAL A 22 -9.34 -2.57 -4.74
N PRO A 23 -9.78 -1.94 -5.85
CA PRO A 23 -8.88 -1.24 -6.74
C PRO A 23 -8.02 -0.26 -5.96
N ASP A 24 -6.72 -0.52 -5.96
CA ASP A 24 -5.75 0.33 -5.29
C ASP A 24 -5.29 1.44 -6.23
N PHE A 25 -5.03 2.62 -5.68
CA PHE A 25 -4.65 3.78 -6.47
C PHE A 25 -3.13 3.84 -6.59
N GLY A 26 -2.60 3.44 -7.75
CA GLY A 26 -1.20 3.61 -8.14
C GLY A 26 -1.00 4.60 -9.29
N VAL A 27 0.25 4.99 -9.52
CA VAL A 27 0.67 5.87 -10.63
C VAL A 27 1.72 5.12 -11.48
N PRO A 28 1.28 4.20 -12.36
CA PRO A 28 2.19 3.36 -13.14
C PRO A 28 3.02 4.20 -14.12
N GLY A 29 4.31 3.87 -14.23
CA GLY A 29 5.21 4.56 -15.15
C GLY A 29 5.52 6.02 -14.78
N TRP A 30 5.28 6.41 -13.51
CA TRP A 30 5.64 7.73 -13.03
C TRP A 30 7.14 8.00 -13.25
N SER A 31 7.45 9.16 -13.84
CA SER A 31 8.81 9.64 -14.06
C SER A 31 8.86 11.17 -14.00
N CYS A 32 10.05 11.70 -13.76
CA CYS A 32 10.32 13.13 -13.66
C CYS A 32 11.70 13.40 -14.27
N ASP A 33 12.00 14.66 -14.56
CA ASP A 33 13.29 15.08 -15.09
C ASP A 33 14.44 14.65 -14.16
N ALA A 34 15.50 14.07 -14.74
CA ALA A 34 16.61 13.50 -13.98
C ALA A 34 17.32 14.55 -13.11
N ASP A 35 17.34 15.82 -13.52
CA ASP A 35 17.93 16.88 -12.72
C ASP A 35 17.09 17.20 -11.48
N LEU A 36 15.77 17.02 -11.52
CA LEU A 36 14.90 17.17 -10.34
C LEU A 36 15.03 15.97 -9.39
N MET A 37 15.27 14.78 -9.93
CA MET A 37 15.42 13.52 -9.17
C MET A 37 16.74 13.40 -8.40
N LYS A 38 17.77 14.18 -8.77
CA LYS A 38 19.10 14.09 -8.12
C LYS A 38 19.06 14.46 -6.63
N ARG A 39 20.05 13.98 -5.90
CA ARG A 39 20.34 14.41 -4.53
C ARG A 39 21.07 15.76 -4.50
N SER A 40 21.02 16.48 -3.38
CA SER A 40 21.87 17.65 -3.18
C SER A 40 23.35 17.26 -3.14
N LYS A 41 24.23 18.17 -3.58
CA LYS A 41 25.69 17.95 -3.58
C LYS A 41 26.26 17.83 -2.17
N PHE A 42 25.61 18.48 -1.20
CA PHE A 42 25.97 18.48 0.21
C PHE A 42 24.69 18.35 1.03
N VAL A 43 24.80 17.88 2.28
CA VAL A 43 23.65 17.83 3.20
C VAL A 43 23.12 19.24 3.42
N PRO A 44 21.85 19.52 3.08
CA PRO A 44 21.30 20.86 3.20
C PRO A 44 21.16 21.24 4.68
N ASN A 45 21.50 22.49 4.99
CA ASN A 45 21.36 23.09 6.32
C ASN A 45 20.12 23.99 6.44
N SER A 46 19.33 24.11 5.38
CA SER A 46 18.10 24.89 5.31
C SER A 46 17.04 24.12 4.53
N VAL A 47 15.78 24.26 4.94
CA VAL A 47 14.64 23.65 4.23
C VAL A 47 14.47 24.21 2.82
N HIS A 48 14.97 25.42 2.54
CA HIS A 48 14.88 26.02 1.21
C HIS A 48 15.85 25.40 0.19
N SER A 49 16.88 24.68 0.66
CA SER A 49 17.82 23.93 -0.19
C SER A 49 17.57 22.43 -0.16
N LEU A 50 16.58 21.96 0.60
CA LEU A 50 16.22 20.55 0.70
C LEU A 50 15.61 20.07 -0.62
N ARG A 51 16.10 18.94 -1.11
CA ARG A 51 15.53 18.24 -2.25
C ARG A 51 14.84 16.96 -1.80
N PRO A 52 13.85 16.44 -2.55
CA PRO A 52 13.17 15.20 -2.16
C PRO A 52 14.12 14.01 -1.96
N ALA A 53 15.17 13.90 -2.76
CA ALA A 53 16.18 12.84 -2.67
C ALA A 53 17.12 12.97 -1.43
N ASP A 54 17.09 14.10 -0.73
CA ASP A 54 17.83 14.29 0.53
C ASP A 54 17.06 13.73 1.74
N ILE A 55 15.76 13.46 1.60
CA ILE A 55 14.95 12.86 2.66
C ILE A 55 15.36 11.38 2.78
N GLU A 56 15.77 10.98 3.97
CA GLU A 56 16.27 9.63 4.25
C GLU A 56 15.26 8.78 5.01
N ILE A 57 14.44 9.41 5.85
CA ILE A 57 13.52 8.71 6.76
C ILE A 57 12.17 9.43 6.73
N VAL A 58 11.08 8.67 6.63
CA VAL A 58 9.72 9.17 6.85
C VAL A 58 9.10 8.40 8.01
N GLY A 59 8.55 9.13 8.98
CA GLY A 59 7.88 8.57 10.13
C GLY A 59 6.62 9.35 10.47
N ALA A 60 5.65 8.67 11.09
CA ALA A 60 4.46 9.31 11.62
C ALA A 60 4.09 8.71 12.97
N ILE A 61 3.46 9.54 13.81
CA ILE A 61 2.87 9.16 15.09
C ILE A 61 1.43 9.68 15.08
N GLY A 62 0.48 8.86 15.51
CA GLY A 62 -0.92 9.26 15.56
C GLY A 62 -1.83 8.14 16.06
N ASP A 63 -3.09 8.25 15.69
CA ASP A 63 -4.17 7.36 16.09
C ASP A 63 -4.48 6.29 15.01
N SER A 64 -5.71 5.80 15.01
CA SER A 64 -6.22 4.80 14.07
C SER A 64 -6.13 5.22 12.60
N LEU A 65 -6.18 6.51 12.29
CA LEU A 65 -6.06 6.99 10.91
C LEU A 65 -4.61 6.87 10.42
N THR A 66 -3.65 7.24 11.26
CA THR A 66 -2.22 7.02 10.96
C THR A 66 -1.92 5.53 10.85
N ALA A 67 -2.60 4.68 11.63
CA ALA A 67 -2.46 3.23 11.54
C ALA A 67 -3.23 2.59 10.37
N ALA A 68 -3.98 3.38 9.58
CA ALA A 68 -4.81 2.93 8.48
C ALA A 68 -5.75 1.79 8.88
N ASN A 69 -6.47 2.00 9.98
CA ASN A 69 -7.48 1.07 10.47
C ASN A 69 -8.53 0.76 9.39
N GLY A 70 -8.70 -0.52 9.05
CA GLY A 70 -9.68 -0.97 8.07
C GLY A 70 -9.36 -0.63 6.61
N ALA A 71 -8.18 -0.10 6.29
CA ALA A 71 -7.85 0.28 4.91
C ALA A 71 -7.86 -0.91 3.93
N GLY A 72 -7.55 -2.12 4.40
CA GLY A 72 -7.67 -3.37 3.65
C GLY A 72 -8.90 -4.20 3.99
N ALA A 73 -9.88 -3.65 4.73
CA ALA A 73 -11.07 -4.40 5.12
C ALA A 73 -12.03 -4.60 3.93
N GLU A 74 -12.62 -5.79 3.85
CA GLU A 74 -13.63 -6.08 2.84
C GLU A 74 -14.95 -5.35 3.13
N THR A 75 -15.79 -5.24 2.10
CA THR A 75 -17.12 -4.63 2.25
C THR A 75 -17.94 -5.45 3.26
N ASN A 76 -18.47 -4.77 4.28
CA ASN A 76 -19.20 -5.35 5.43
C ASN A 76 -18.34 -6.12 6.46
N ASP A 77 -17.01 -6.07 6.38
CA ASP A 77 -16.15 -6.60 7.44
C ASP A 77 -15.95 -5.57 8.56
N ILE A 78 -16.92 -5.52 9.48
CA ILE A 78 -16.89 -4.60 10.63
C ILE A 78 -15.72 -4.93 11.57
N LEU A 79 -15.32 -6.20 11.68
CA LEU A 79 -14.19 -6.58 12.53
C LEU A 79 -12.85 -6.18 11.88
N GLY A 80 -12.78 -6.22 10.55
CA GLY A 80 -11.64 -5.76 9.76
C GLY A 80 -11.27 -4.29 9.99
N VAL A 81 -12.22 -3.45 10.40
CA VAL A 81 -11.96 -2.03 10.74
C VAL A 81 -11.00 -1.88 11.93
N ALA A 82 -10.93 -2.87 12.83
CA ALA A 82 -9.99 -2.85 13.94
C ALA A 82 -8.55 -3.23 13.54
N ILE A 83 -8.37 -3.84 12.36
CA ILE A 83 -7.05 -4.25 11.82
C ILE A 83 -6.31 -3.01 11.30
N GLN A 84 -5.02 -2.94 11.61
CA GLN A 84 -4.15 -1.80 11.29
C GLN A 84 -3.27 -2.13 10.07
N TYR A 85 -3.47 -1.39 8.99
CA TYR A 85 -2.73 -1.55 7.74
C TYR A 85 -1.70 -0.42 7.56
N ARG A 86 -0.77 -0.28 8.50
CA ARG A 86 0.20 0.83 8.55
C ARG A 86 0.94 1.07 7.23
N GLY A 87 1.23 0.01 6.47
CA GLY A 87 1.91 0.12 5.19
C GLY A 87 1.06 0.73 4.07
N LEU A 88 -0.27 0.79 4.23
CA LEU A 88 -1.23 1.36 3.27
C LEU A 88 -1.66 2.80 3.61
N THR A 89 -1.16 3.38 4.71
CA THR A 89 -1.54 4.76 5.07
C THR A 89 -0.89 5.76 4.11
N PHE A 90 -1.67 6.72 3.62
CA PHE A 90 -1.16 7.73 2.69
C PHE A 90 0.06 8.51 3.24
N SER A 91 0.08 8.79 4.54
CA SER A 91 1.08 9.69 5.16
C SER A 91 2.46 9.06 5.33
N VAL A 92 2.57 7.76 5.59
CA VAL A 92 3.86 7.10 5.92
C VAL A 92 3.95 5.66 5.39
N GLY A 93 2.86 5.12 4.84
CA GLY A 93 2.80 3.73 4.40
C GLY A 93 3.83 3.45 3.31
N GLY A 94 4.47 2.29 3.35
CA GLY A 94 5.53 1.92 2.43
C GLY A 94 5.28 0.60 1.71
N ASP A 95 4.07 0.05 1.79
CA ASP A 95 3.73 -1.20 1.11
C ASP A 95 3.56 -0.97 -0.40
N LYS A 96 3.84 -2.01 -1.19
CA LYS A 96 3.81 -2.00 -2.65
C LYS A 96 4.70 -0.91 -3.27
N THR A 97 4.64 -0.76 -4.58
CA THR A 97 5.33 0.32 -5.31
C THR A 97 4.39 1.49 -5.57
N LEU A 98 4.92 2.67 -5.95
CA LEU A 98 4.08 3.81 -6.38
C LEU A 98 3.15 3.43 -7.55
N ASP A 99 3.56 2.49 -8.38
CA ASP A 99 2.80 2.03 -9.54
C ASP A 99 1.51 1.29 -9.12
N GLU A 100 1.46 0.78 -7.89
CA GLU A 100 0.37 -0.04 -7.35
C GLU A 100 -0.36 0.66 -6.19
N HIS A 101 0.35 1.46 -5.39
CA HIS A 101 -0.20 2.14 -4.21
C HIS A 101 0.51 3.46 -3.92
N ILE A 102 -0.26 4.55 -3.93
CA ILE A 102 0.24 5.89 -3.69
C ILE A 102 0.29 6.21 -2.20
N THR A 103 1.50 6.47 -1.71
CA THR A 103 1.77 7.04 -0.40
C THR A 103 2.86 8.10 -0.52
N MET A 104 2.97 8.97 0.49
CA MET A 104 4.06 9.94 0.55
C MET A 104 5.42 9.25 0.52
N ALA A 105 5.60 8.12 1.23
CA ALA A 105 6.84 7.37 1.22
C ALA A 105 7.12 6.72 -0.15
N ASN A 106 6.13 6.14 -0.82
CA ASN A 106 6.32 5.53 -2.14
C ASN A 106 6.63 6.56 -3.23
N VAL A 107 6.08 7.78 -3.13
CA VAL A 107 6.49 8.91 -3.98
C VAL A 107 7.95 9.27 -3.72
N LEU A 108 8.34 9.45 -2.45
CA LEU A 108 9.71 9.81 -2.08
C LEU A 108 10.74 8.72 -2.43
N LYS A 109 10.36 7.44 -2.39
CA LYS A 109 11.20 6.30 -2.84
C LYS A 109 11.60 6.41 -4.31
N LYS A 110 10.81 7.08 -5.15
CA LYS A 110 11.23 7.33 -6.54
C LYS A 110 12.44 8.27 -6.62
N PHE A 111 12.59 9.20 -5.66
CA PHE A 111 13.71 10.14 -5.58
C PHE A 111 14.89 9.55 -4.79
N ASN A 112 14.62 8.80 -3.73
CA ASN A 112 15.63 8.12 -2.92
C ASN A 112 15.23 6.64 -2.70
N PRO A 113 15.77 5.69 -3.47
CA PRO A 113 15.48 4.27 -3.30
C PRO A 113 15.90 3.68 -1.94
N ASN A 114 16.77 4.38 -1.19
CA ASN A 114 17.21 3.98 0.15
C ASN A 114 16.38 4.60 1.28
N LEU A 115 15.24 5.23 0.97
CA LEU A 115 14.34 5.81 1.97
C LEU A 115 13.84 4.74 2.96
N PHE A 116 13.91 5.06 4.26
CA PHE A 116 13.41 4.23 5.35
C PHE A 116 12.05 4.71 5.86
#